data_AF-A0A2L2FP58-F1
#
_entry.id   AF-A0A2L2FP58-F1
#
_cell.length_a   1.000
_cell.length_b   1.000
_cell.length_c   1.000
_cell.angle_alpha   90.00
_cell.angle_beta   90.00
_cell.angle_gamma   90.00
#
_symmetry.space_group_name_H-M   'P 1'
#
loop_
_entity.id
_entity.type
_entity.pdbx_description
1 polymer ?
#
loop_
_entity_poly.entity_id
_entity_poly.type
_entity_poly.pdbx_seq_one_letter_code
_entity_poly.pdbx_strand_id
1 'polypeptide(L)'
;HLQVEEEETLLAELQQLKEEEEALVQELEAVEEQRAVVAQELTQSRTHSQQLDTEELQYQKEYSEFKRQQLELDDELKSVDNQMRYCQIQLDRLKKTNVFNATFHIWHSGQFGTINNFRLGRLPSVPVEWNEINAAWGQTVLLLHALANKMGLRFQRYRLVPYGNHSYLESLTDKSKELPLYCSGGLRFFWDNKFDHAMVAFLDCVQQFKEEVEKGDTGFCLPYRMDVEKG
;
A
#
# COMPACT_ATOMS: atom_id res chain seq x y z
N HIS A 1 -84.03 60.76 -71.50
CA HIS A 1 -82.75 61.31 -71.01
C HIS A 1 -82.45 60.78 -69.61
N LEU A 2 -83.26 61.07 -68.59
CA LEU A 2 -83.04 60.58 -67.22
C LEU A 2 -82.95 59.04 -67.05
N GLN A 3 -83.76 58.24 -67.75
CA GLN A 3 -83.69 56.77 -67.69
C GLN A 3 -82.46 56.16 -68.38
N VAL A 4 -81.86 56.89 -69.34
CA VAL A 4 -80.67 56.42 -70.07
C VAL A 4 -79.41 56.70 -69.24
N GLU A 5 -79.39 57.81 -68.50
CA GLU A 5 -78.30 58.14 -67.56
C GLU A 5 -78.25 57.17 -66.37
N GLU A 6 -79.40 56.73 -65.83
CA GLU A 6 -79.45 55.70 -64.77
C GLU A 6 -78.95 54.33 -65.25
N GLU A 7 -79.32 53.88 -66.46
CA GLU A 7 -78.80 52.64 -67.05
C GLU A 7 -77.28 52.71 -67.30
N GLU A 8 -76.76 53.85 -67.77
CA GLU A 8 -75.32 54.06 -67.95
C GLU A 8 -74.54 54.03 -66.61
N THR A 9 -75.09 54.62 -65.54
CA THR A 9 -74.46 54.57 -64.20
C THR A 9 -74.44 53.16 -63.60
N LEU A 10 -75.53 52.40 -63.74
CA LEU A 10 -75.62 51.02 -63.29
C LEU A 10 -74.68 50.10 -64.08
N LEU A 11 -74.53 50.32 -65.40
CA LEU A 11 -73.57 49.59 -66.22
C LEU A 11 -72.11 49.87 -65.82
N ALA A 12 -71.79 51.10 -65.44
CA ALA A 12 -70.46 51.49 -64.96
C ALA A 12 -70.13 50.87 -63.59
N GLU A 13 -71.08 50.85 -62.65
CA GLU A 13 -70.92 50.14 -61.36
C GLU A 13 -70.76 48.63 -61.56
N LEU A 14 -71.51 48.03 -62.50
CA LEU A 14 -71.40 46.61 -62.83
C LEU A 14 -70.03 46.28 -63.46
N GLN A 15 -69.43 47.20 -64.21
CA GLN A 15 -68.06 47.07 -64.72
C GLN A 15 -67.03 47.18 -63.59
N GLN A 16 -67.15 48.16 -62.69
CA GLN A 16 -66.26 48.29 -61.53
C GLN A 16 -66.29 47.06 -60.63
N LEU A 17 -67.48 46.55 -60.32
CA LEU A 17 -67.63 45.35 -59.49
C LEU A 17 -67.04 44.11 -60.17
N LYS A 18 -67.11 44.00 -61.50
CA LYS A 18 -66.45 42.90 -62.23
C LYS A 18 -64.93 43.02 -62.21
N GLU A 19 -64.38 44.22 -62.36
CA GLU A 19 -62.94 44.45 -62.25
C GLU A 19 -62.44 44.17 -60.83
N GLU A 20 -63.20 44.54 -59.80
CA GLU A 20 -62.91 44.19 -58.40
C GLU A 20 -63.02 42.68 -58.13
N GLU A 21 -64.03 42.01 -58.69
CA GLU A 21 -64.19 40.56 -58.61
C GLU A 21 -62.98 39.85 -59.25
N GLU A 22 -62.56 40.25 -60.44
CA GLU A 22 -61.38 39.71 -61.12
C GLU A 22 -60.08 39.96 -60.32
N ALA A 23 -59.91 41.14 -59.74
CA ALA A 23 -58.75 41.46 -58.90
C ALA A 23 -58.71 40.62 -57.61
N LEU A 24 -59.86 40.46 -56.95
CA LEU A 24 -59.97 39.63 -55.74
C LEU A 24 -59.72 38.15 -56.04
N VAL A 25 -60.18 37.64 -57.18
CA VAL A 25 -59.91 36.25 -57.61
C VAL A 25 -58.42 36.03 -57.83
N GLN A 26 -57.71 36.97 -58.48
CA GLN A 26 -56.26 36.88 -58.66
C GLN A 26 -55.49 36.91 -57.34
N GLU A 27 -55.92 37.75 -56.38
CA GLU A 27 -55.33 37.79 -55.04
C GLU A 27 -55.56 36.48 -54.28
N LEU A 28 -56.75 35.90 -54.40
CA LEU A 28 -57.10 34.60 -53.81
C LEU A 28 -56.22 33.47 -54.36
N GLU A 29 -56.05 33.42 -55.69
CA GLU A 29 -55.17 32.44 -56.35
C GLU A 29 -53.72 32.57 -55.87
N ALA A 30 -53.20 33.80 -55.77
CA ALA A 30 -51.84 34.04 -55.27
C ALA A 30 -51.66 33.59 -53.80
N VAL A 31 -52.66 33.84 -52.95
CA VAL A 31 -52.64 33.41 -51.54
C VAL A 31 -52.73 31.89 -51.43
N GLU A 32 -53.54 31.23 -52.27
CA GLU A 32 -53.63 29.77 -52.31
C GLU A 32 -52.30 29.13 -52.74
N GLU A 33 -51.61 29.69 -53.73
CA GLU A 33 -50.31 29.23 -54.18
C GLU A 33 -49.25 29.39 -53.08
N GLN A 34 -49.20 30.55 -52.42
CA GLN A 34 -48.31 30.77 -51.26
C GLN A 34 -48.60 29.80 -50.11
N ARG A 35 -49.88 29.54 -49.84
CA ARG A 35 -50.29 28.60 -48.79
C ARG A 35 -49.86 27.17 -49.12
N ALA A 36 -49.90 26.77 -50.39
CA ALA A 36 -49.41 25.48 -50.84
C ALA A 36 -47.89 25.33 -50.63
N VAL A 37 -47.11 26.37 -50.97
CA VAL A 37 -45.65 26.40 -50.75
C VAL A 37 -45.33 26.28 -49.25
N VAL A 38 -45.96 27.10 -48.41
CA VAL A 38 -45.75 27.07 -46.95
C VAL A 38 -46.16 25.72 -46.35
N ALA A 39 -47.25 25.11 -46.84
CA ALA A 39 -47.65 23.78 -46.39
C ALA A 39 -46.59 22.72 -46.74
N GLN A 40 -45.99 22.80 -47.92
CA GLN A 40 -44.91 21.89 -48.33
C GLN A 40 -43.66 22.08 -47.46
N GLU A 41 -43.22 23.32 -47.21
CA GLU A 41 -42.10 23.62 -46.31
C GLU A 41 -42.34 23.11 -44.88
N LEU A 42 -43.56 23.28 -44.36
CA LEU A 42 -43.94 22.78 -43.04
C LEU A 42 -43.83 21.25 -42.97
N THR A 43 -44.24 20.53 -44.02
CA THR A 43 -44.10 19.06 -44.06
C THR A 43 -42.64 18.62 -44.09
N GLN A 44 -41.79 19.28 -44.89
CA GLN A 44 -40.36 19.00 -44.94
C GLN A 44 -39.69 19.27 -43.59
N SER A 45 -40.00 20.42 -42.97
CA SER A 45 -39.50 20.77 -41.63
C SER A 45 -39.90 19.74 -40.58
N ARG A 46 -41.16 19.28 -40.59
CA ARG A 46 -41.62 18.20 -39.70
C ARG A 46 -40.87 16.90 -39.91
N THR A 47 -40.63 16.49 -41.15
CA THR A 47 -39.86 15.27 -41.42
C THR A 47 -38.41 15.39 -40.95
N HIS A 48 -37.80 16.56 -41.12
CA HIS A 48 -36.43 16.81 -40.67
C HIS A 48 -36.34 16.81 -39.14
N SER A 49 -37.30 17.42 -38.45
CA SER A 49 -37.38 17.38 -36.98
C SER A 49 -37.49 15.95 -36.45
N GLN A 50 -38.32 15.10 -37.08
CA GLN A 50 -38.44 13.70 -36.68
C GLN A 50 -37.14 12.92 -36.89
N GLN A 51 -36.39 13.19 -37.96
CA GLN A 51 -35.09 12.58 -38.19
C GLN A 51 -34.10 12.99 -37.09
N LEU A 52 -34.03 14.29 -36.78
CA LEU A 52 -33.18 14.80 -35.70
C LEU A 52 -33.52 14.17 -34.35
N ASP A 53 -34.81 14.03 -34.01
CA ASP A 53 -35.23 13.37 -32.76
C ASP A 53 -34.74 11.91 -32.69
N THR A 54 -34.75 11.20 -33.82
CA THR A 54 -34.24 9.81 -33.87
C THR A 54 -32.72 9.74 -33.75
N GLU A 55 -31.99 10.67 -34.36
CA GLU A 55 -30.53 10.77 -34.24
C GLU A 55 -30.11 11.16 -32.82
N GLU A 56 -30.81 12.11 -32.20
CA GLU A 56 -30.56 12.50 -30.82
C GLU A 56 -30.75 11.30 -29.88
N LEU A 57 -31.81 10.52 -30.05
CA LEU A 57 -32.05 9.32 -29.25
C LEU A 57 -30.94 8.28 -29.41
N GLN A 58 -30.41 8.10 -30.62
CA GLN A 58 -29.28 7.21 -30.87
C GLN A 58 -28.02 7.71 -30.17
N TYR A 59 -27.71 9.00 -30.33
CA TYR A 59 -26.56 9.63 -29.69
C TYR A 59 -26.63 9.55 -28.16
N GLN A 60 -27.81 9.77 -27.57
CA GLN A 60 -28.01 9.64 -26.12
C GLN A 60 -27.74 8.22 -25.61
N LYS A 61 -28.07 7.18 -26.40
CA LYS A 61 -27.77 5.79 -26.05
C LYS A 61 -26.27 5.52 -26.08
N GLU A 62 -25.61 5.91 -27.17
CA GLU A 62 -24.15 5.75 -27.33
C GLU A 62 -23.40 6.48 -26.22
N TYR A 63 -23.77 7.73 -25.93
CA TYR A 63 -23.18 8.51 -24.85
C TYR A 63 -23.36 7.83 -23.48
N SER A 64 -24.53 7.26 -23.22
CA SER A 64 -24.80 6.54 -21.97
C SER A 64 -23.96 5.28 -21.85
N GLU A 65 -23.75 4.55 -22.96
CA GLU A 65 -22.89 3.38 -23.00
C GLU A 65 -21.42 3.74 -22.74
N PHE A 66 -20.90 4.78 -23.39
CA PHE A 66 -19.54 5.27 -23.15
C PHE A 66 -19.36 5.73 -21.70
N LYS A 67 -20.34 6.44 -21.14
CA LYS A 67 -20.29 6.89 -19.75
C LYS A 67 -20.29 5.71 -18.77
N ARG A 68 -21.03 4.64 -19.06
CA ARG A 68 -20.99 3.40 -18.27
C ARG A 68 -19.60 2.77 -18.32
N GLN A 69 -19.01 2.63 -19.50
CA GLN A 69 -17.65 2.07 -19.65
C GLN A 69 -16.60 2.90 -18.90
N GLN A 70 -16.72 4.23 -18.96
CA GLN A 70 -15.82 5.12 -18.22
C GLN A 70 -15.91 4.89 -16.70
N LEU A 71 -17.13 4.77 -16.16
CA LEU A 71 -17.33 4.51 -14.74
C LEU A 71 -16.77 3.14 -14.32
N GLU A 72 -16.96 2.11 -15.15
CA GLU A 72 -16.39 0.77 -14.91
C GLU A 72 -14.85 0.82 -14.86
N LEU A 73 -14.22 1.50 -15.81
CA LEU A 73 -12.76 1.68 -15.83
C LEU A 73 -12.25 2.49 -14.62
N ASP A 74 -12.97 3.54 -14.23
CA ASP A 74 -12.61 4.33 -13.04
C ASP A 74 -12.68 3.49 -11.75
N ASP A 75 -13.66 2.62 -11.64
CA ASP A 75 -13.80 1.72 -10.48
C ASP A 75 -12.73 0.62 -10.49
N GLU A 76 -12.38 0.09 -11.67
CA GLU A 76 -11.24 -0.84 -11.82
C GLU A 76 -9.91 -0.16 -11.43
N LEU A 77 -9.67 1.06 -11.89
CA LEU A 77 -8.46 1.83 -11.53
C LEU A 77 -8.36 2.05 -10.02
N LYS A 78 -9.45 2.44 -9.37
CA LYS A 78 -9.50 2.60 -7.91
C LYS A 78 -9.25 1.28 -7.19
N SER A 79 -9.80 0.18 -7.70
CA SER A 79 -9.58 -1.16 -7.13
C SER A 79 -8.10 -1.54 -7.18
N VAL A 80 -7.45 -1.33 -8.33
CA VAL A 80 -6.02 -1.61 -8.51
C VAL A 80 -5.15 -0.71 -7.62
N ASP A 81 -5.45 0.60 -7.52
CA ASP A 81 -4.71 1.51 -6.62
C ASP A 81 -4.80 1.06 -5.16
N ASN A 82 -5.98 0.64 -4.72
CA ASN A 82 -6.18 0.12 -3.37
C ASN A 82 -5.35 -1.16 -3.11
N GLN A 83 -5.29 -2.07 -4.09
CA GLN A 83 -4.46 -3.27 -3.98
C GLN A 83 -2.97 -2.93 -3.93
N MET A 84 -2.52 -2.00 -4.78
CA MET A 84 -1.13 -1.54 -4.78
C MET A 84 -0.77 -0.92 -3.42
N ARG A 85 -1.64 -0.07 -2.87
CA ARG A 85 -1.44 0.54 -1.54
C ARG A 85 -1.40 -0.52 -0.44
N TYR A 86 -2.27 -1.51 -0.48
CA TYR A 86 -2.25 -2.63 0.48
C TYR A 86 -0.92 -3.39 0.42
N CYS A 87 -0.48 -3.79 -0.78
CA CYS A 87 0.79 -4.48 -0.99
C CYS A 87 1.97 -3.64 -0.49
N GLN A 88 1.97 -2.33 -0.75
CA GLN A 88 3.00 -1.41 -0.26
C GLN A 88 3.07 -1.39 1.27
N ILE A 89 1.92 -1.32 1.95
CA ILE A 89 1.85 -1.36 3.42
C ILE A 89 2.40 -2.69 3.95
N GLN A 90 2.08 -3.83 3.33
CA GLN A 90 2.62 -5.12 3.74
C GLN A 90 4.13 -5.19 3.54
N LEU A 91 4.63 -4.65 2.43
CA LEU A 91 6.06 -4.56 2.15
C LEU A 91 6.79 -3.71 3.20
N ASP A 92 6.23 -2.56 3.55
CA ASP A 92 6.80 -1.69 4.57
C ASP A 92 6.77 -2.33 5.96
N ARG A 93 5.72 -3.10 6.28
CA ARG A 93 5.68 -3.92 7.51
C ARG A 93 6.80 -4.94 7.51
N LEU A 94 6.94 -5.73 6.44
CA LEU A 94 7.99 -6.76 6.33
C LEU A 94 9.39 -6.16 6.38
N LYS A 95 9.63 -5.02 5.74
CA LYS A 95 10.90 -4.29 5.81
C LYS A 95 11.22 -3.80 7.22
N LYS A 96 10.22 -3.31 7.95
CA LYS A 96 10.38 -2.86 9.34
C LYS A 96 10.53 -4.04 10.32
N THR A 97 9.94 -5.19 10.01
CA THR A 97 10.08 -6.41 10.81
C THR A 97 11.43 -7.07 10.50
N ASN A 98 12.50 -6.53 11.07
CA ASN A 98 13.75 -7.29 11.14
C ASN A 98 13.49 -8.54 11.99
N VAL A 99 13.54 -9.72 11.36
CA VAL A 99 13.27 -11.02 12.00
C VAL A 99 14.12 -11.20 13.26
N PHE A 100 15.36 -10.69 13.28
CA PHE A 100 16.21 -10.76 14.47
C PHE A 100 15.70 -9.90 15.63
N ASN A 101 15.19 -8.69 15.35
CA ASN A 101 14.61 -7.82 16.39
C ASN A 101 13.25 -8.36 16.88
N ALA A 102 12.51 -9.06 16.02
CA ALA A 102 11.25 -9.69 16.39
C ALA A 102 11.45 -10.96 17.24
N THR A 103 12.48 -11.75 16.94
CA THR A 103 12.78 -13.00 17.66
C THR A 103 13.64 -12.77 18.91
N PHE A 104 14.52 -11.76 18.92
CA PHE A 104 15.43 -11.46 20.03
C PHE A 104 15.31 -9.97 20.42
N HIS A 105 14.33 -9.67 21.26
CA HIS A 105 14.11 -8.31 21.74
C HIS A 105 15.07 -7.98 22.88
N ILE A 106 16.14 -7.25 22.58
CA ILE A 106 17.10 -6.74 23.58
C ILE A 106 16.62 -5.36 24.06
N TRP A 107 16.38 -5.24 25.37
CA TRP A 107 15.94 -4.01 26.01
C TRP A 107 16.63 -3.83 27.37
N HIS A 108 16.17 -2.87 28.17
CA HIS A 108 16.64 -2.67 29.54
C HIS A 108 15.46 -2.54 30.51
N SER A 109 15.62 -3.09 31.70
CA SER A 109 14.70 -2.96 32.82
C SER A 109 15.45 -2.46 34.04
N GLY A 110 15.39 -1.14 34.28
CA GLY A 110 16.18 -0.48 35.32
C GLY A 110 17.68 -0.60 35.06
N GLN A 111 18.38 -1.34 35.93
CA GLN A 111 19.83 -1.58 35.85
C GLN A 111 20.20 -2.87 35.09
N PHE A 112 19.22 -3.66 34.65
CA PHE A 112 19.46 -4.92 33.94
C PHE A 112 19.24 -4.77 32.44
N GLY A 113 20.12 -5.38 31.64
CA GLY A 113 19.81 -5.70 30.25
C GLY A 113 18.84 -6.88 30.20
N THR A 114 17.85 -6.82 29.31
CA THR A 114 16.87 -7.89 29.11
C THR A 114 16.92 -8.41 27.68
N ILE A 115 16.72 -9.72 27.50
CA ILE A 115 16.53 -10.35 26.20
C ILE A 115 15.25 -11.20 26.25
N ASN A 116 14.29 -10.93 25.37
CA ASN A 116 12.97 -11.60 25.37
C ASN A 116 12.32 -11.62 26.76
N ASN A 117 12.42 -10.50 27.49
CA ASN A 117 11.95 -10.29 28.87
C ASN A 117 12.74 -11.01 29.98
N PHE A 118 13.80 -11.75 29.68
CA PHE A 118 14.68 -12.34 30.70
C PHE A 118 15.78 -11.37 31.12
N ARG A 119 15.95 -11.13 32.43
CA ARG A 119 16.99 -10.25 32.96
C ARG A 119 18.34 -10.96 33.02
N LEU A 120 19.33 -10.37 32.38
CA LEU A 120 20.71 -10.86 32.39
C LEU A 120 21.51 -10.17 33.50
N GLY A 121 21.40 -10.69 34.72
CA GLY A 121 22.20 -10.23 35.84
C GLY A 121 21.51 -10.41 37.18
N ARG A 122 22.25 -10.14 38.26
CA ARG A 122 21.73 -10.19 39.63
C ARG A 122 22.30 -9.03 40.44
N LEU A 123 21.42 -8.29 41.12
CA LEU A 123 21.80 -7.21 42.04
C LEU A 123 21.46 -7.62 43.48
N PRO A 124 22.18 -7.12 44.51
CA PRO A 124 21.87 -7.39 45.91
C PRO A 124 20.44 -6.95 46.31
N SER A 125 19.93 -5.89 45.67
CA SER A 125 18.60 -5.34 45.90
C SER A 125 17.48 -6.13 45.20
N VAL A 126 17.78 -6.82 44.09
CA VAL A 126 16.81 -7.58 43.30
C VAL A 126 17.42 -8.93 42.93
N PRO A 127 17.14 -9.99 43.73
CA PRO A 127 17.66 -11.32 43.45
C PRO A 127 16.89 -11.97 42.29
N VAL A 128 17.47 -11.90 41.10
CA VAL A 128 16.97 -12.63 39.91
C VAL A 128 17.28 -14.12 40.05
N GLU A 129 16.32 -14.98 39.71
CA GLU A 129 16.49 -16.43 39.74
C GLU A 129 17.48 -16.90 38.67
N TRP A 130 18.27 -17.93 39.01
CA TRP A 130 19.26 -18.50 38.09
C TRP A 130 18.62 -19.08 36.82
N ASN A 131 17.41 -19.63 36.91
CA ASN A 131 16.68 -20.10 35.74
C ASN A 131 16.42 -18.98 34.73
N GLU A 132 16.13 -17.77 35.19
CA GLU A 132 15.91 -16.59 34.35
C GLU A 132 17.23 -16.14 33.70
N ILE A 133 18.31 -16.10 34.47
CA ILE A 133 19.66 -15.74 33.98
C ILE A 133 20.14 -16.76 32.94
N ASN A 134 19.94 -18.06 33.19
CA ASN A 134 20.33 -19.12 32.28
C ASN A 134 19.47 -19.10 31.00
N ALA A 135 18.18 -18.78 31.11
CA ALA A 135 17.32 -18.57 29.95
C ALA A 135 17.80 -17.36 29.12
N ALA A 136 18.19 -16.26 29.76
CA ALA A 136 18.77 -15.10 29.09
C ALA A 136 20.06 -15.48 28.34
N TRP A 137 20.97 -16.22 28.97
CA TRP A 137 22.17 -16.76 28.32
C TRP A 137 21.85 -17.71 27.16
N GLY A 138 20.80 -18.53 27.30
CA GLY A 138 20.32 -19.37 26.21
C GLY A 138 19.89 -18.57 24.99
N GLN A 139 19.15 -17.48 25.22
CA GLN A 139 18.71 -16.57 24.16
C GLN A 139 19.88 -15.81 23.53
N THR A 140 20.89 -15.39 24.30
CA THR A 140 22.07 -14.71 23.75
C THR A 140 22.93 -15.64 22.91
N VAL A 141 23.11 -16.90 23.33
CA VAL A 141 23.82 -17.92 22.54
C VAL A 141 23.08 -18.22 21.24
N LEU A 142 21.75 -18.39 21.31
CA LEU A 142 20.94 -18.64 20.12
C LEU A 142 20.98 -17.47 19.14
N LEU A 143 20.93 -16.22 19.64
CA LEU A 143 21.07 -15.02 18.82
C LEU A 143 22.41 -14.99 18.10
N LEU A 144 23.53 -15.16 18.81
CA LEU A 144 24.86 -15.12 18.22
C LEU A 144 25.05 -16.27 17.21
N HIS A 145 24.52 -17.46 17.51
CA HIS A 145 24.53 -18.59 16.59
C HIS A 145 23.73 -18.30 15.30
N ALA A 146 22.54 -17.71 15.42
CA ALA A 146 21.72 -17.34 14.27
C ALA A 146 22.36 -16.25 13.42
N LEU A 147 23.00 -15.25 14.04
CA LEU A 147 23.75 -14.19 13.36
C LEU A 147 24.97 -14.74 12.62
N ALA A 148 25.76 -15.60 13.28
CA ALA A 148 26.92 -16.25 12.67
C ALA A 148 26.51 -17.11 11.46
N ASN A 149 25.44 -17.91 11.58
CA ASN A 149 24.91 -18.71 10.46
C ASN A 149 24.43 -17.84 9.30
N LYS A 150 23.78 -16.70 9.56
CA LYS A 150 23.34 -15.77 8.51
C LYS A 150 24.51 -15.17 7.74
N MET A 151 25.62 -14.90 8.42
CA MET A 151 26.84 -14.36 7.80
C MET A 151 27.77 -15.46 7.23
N GLY A 152 27.45 -16.74 7.45
CA GLY A 152 28.32 -17.85 7.11
C GLY A 152 29.62 -17.90 7.94
N LEU A 153 29.65 -17.22 9.09
CA LEU A 153 30.82 -17.15 9.96
C LEU A 153 31.00 -18.44 10.76
N ARG A 154 32.20 -19.00 10.71
CA ARG A 154 32.64 -20.09 11.59
C ARG A 154 33.65 -19.57 12.60
N PHE A 155 33.32 -19.69 13.88
CA PHE A 155 34.21 -19.36 14.98
C PHE A 155 35.41 -20.31 15.03
N GLN A 156 36.58 -19.80 15.41
CA GLN A 156 37.85 -20.53 15.32
C GLN A 156 38.18 -21.38 16.55
N ARG A 157 37.90 -20.86 17.76
CA ARG A 157 38.29 -21.47 19.05
C ARG A 157 37.17 -22.25 19.73
N TYR A 158 35.93 -21.80 19.53
CA TYR A 158 34.77 -22.33 20.22
C TYR A 158 33.62 -22.56 19.27
N ARG A 159 32.76 -23.51 19.60
CA ARG A 159 31.49 -23.75 18.92
C ARG A 159 30.35 -23.45 19.87
N LEU A 160 29.41 -22.62 19.43
CA LEU A 160 28.19 -22.30 20.17
C LEU A 160 27.18 -23.44 20.04
N VAL A 161 26.68 -23.95 21.17
CA VAL A 161 25.62 -24.95 21.22
C VAL A 161 24.41 -24.38 21.97
N PRO A 162 23.41 -23.83 21.27
CA PRO A 162 22.18 -23.36 21.90
C PRO A 162 21.36 -24.54 22.41
N TYR A 163 21.16 -24.62 23.72
CA TYR A 163 20.43 -25.70 24.40
C TYR A 163 19.48 -25.13 25.46
N GLY A 164 18.68 -24.13 25.05
CA GLY A 164 17.73 -23.45 25.93
C GLY A 164 18.41 -22.85 27.16
N ASN A 165 17.86 -23.09 28.35
CA ASN A 165 18.42 -22.63 29.63
C ASN A 165 19.65 -23.43 30.11
N HIS A 166 20.19 -24.34 29.30
CA HIS A 166 21.43 -25.07 29.61
C HIS A 166 22.42 -24.98 28.44
N SER A 167 22.43 -23.83 27.76
CA SER A 167 23.34 -23.59 26.64
C SER A 167 24.81 -23.62 27.07
N TYR A 168 25.70 -24.06 26.17
CA TYR A 168 27.12 -24.21 26.44
C TYR A 168 27.97 -23.96 25.19
N LEU A 169 29.29 -23.85 25.39
CA LEU A 169 30.28 -23.79 24.34
C LEU A 169 31.17 -25.03 24.38
N GLU A 170 31.57 -25.50 23.21
CA GLU A 170 32.57 -26.56 23.06
C GLU A 170 33.88 -25.93 22.60
N SER A 171 35.00 -26.28 23.24
CA SER A 171 36.32 -25.91 22.74
C SER A 171 36.68 -26.78 21.53
N LEU A 172 37.11 -26.16 20.43
CA LEU A 172 37.57 -26.86 19.24
C LEU A 172 38.98 -27.46 19.42
N THR A 173 39.77 -26.91 20.33
CA THR A 173 41.09 -27.41 20.69
C THR A 173 41.05 -28.54 21.71
N ASP A 174 40.06 -28.54 22.60
CA ASP A 174 39.87 -29.57 23.63
C ASP A 174 38.41 -30.05 23.65
N LYS A 175 38.16 -31.16 22.95
CA LYS A 175 36.82 -31.76 22.85
C LYS A 175 36.25 -32.25 24.18
N SER A 176 37.07 -32.41 25.22
CA SER A 176 36.60 -32.83 26.54
C SER A 176 36.13 -31.65 27.40
N LYS A 177 36.32 -30.41 26.94
CA LYS A 177 36.03 -29.22 27.73
C LYS A 177 34.71 -28.58 27.30
N GLU A 178 33.66 -28.96 28.01
CA GLU A 178 32.37 -28.27 27.95
C GLU A 178 32.42 -27.01 28.83
N LEU A 179 31.99 -25.89 28.25
CA LEU A 179 31.94 -24.58 28.89
C LEU A 179 30.48 -24.17 29.08
N PRO A 180 29.85 -24.54 30.21
CA PRO A 180 28.44 -24.25 30.46
C PRO A 180 28.19 -22.76 30.68
N LEU A 181 27.23 -22.18 29.94
CA LEU A 181 26.70 -20.83 30.15
C LEU A 181 25.41 -20.85 30.99
N TYR A 182 25.37 -21.74 31.98
CA TYR A 182 24.28 -21.82 32.93
C TYR A 182 24.84 -22.14 34.31
N CYS A 183 24.07 -21.82 35.35
CA CYS A 183 24.37 -22.32 36.67
C CYS A 183 23.13 -22.56 37.54
N SER A 184 23.26 -23.47 38.50
CA SER A 184 22.17 -24.02 39.30
C SER A 184 21.87 -23.25 40.59
N GLY A 185 22.65 -22.21 40.90
CA GLY A 185 22.48 -21.44 42.14
C GLY A 185 23.18 -22.05 43.36
N GLY A 186 23.70 -21.19 44.26
CA GLY A 186 24.52 -21.53 45.42
C GLY A 186 25.42 -20.37 45.86
N LEU A 187 26.11 -20.46 46.99
CA LEU A 187 27.13 -19.47 47.40
C LEU A 187 28.32 -19.50 46.44
N ARG A 188 28.77 -18.34 45.91
CA ARG A 188 29.89 -18.17 44.94
C ARG A 188 31.15 -18.98 45.28
N PHE A 189 31.35 -19.33 46.56
CA PHE A 189 32.44 -20.17 47.05
C PHE A 189 32.44 -21.62 46.56
N PHE A 190 31.30 -22.18 46.14
CA PHE A 190 31.19 -23.54 45.59
C PHE A 190 31.16 -23.57 44.05
N TRP A 191 31.44 -22.44 43.41
CA TRP A 191 31.28 -22.29 41.97
C TRP A 191 32.57 -22.65 41.26
N ASP A 192 32.43 -23.55 40.31
CA ASP A 192 33.50 -23.93 39.40
C ASP A 192 33.77 -22.75 38.46
N ASN A 193 35.06 -22.43 38.24
CA ASN A 193 35.49 -21.36 37.33
C ASN A 193 34.96 -21.55 35.90
N LYS A 194 34.40 -22.72 35.58
CA LYS A 194 33.83 -23.07 34.27
C LYS A 194 32.83 -22.05 33.72
N PHE A 195 31.95 -21.49 34.56
CA PHE A 195 30.98 -20.48 34.09
C PHE A 195 31.68 -19.19 33.65
N ASP A 196 32.67 -18.72 34.43
CA ASP A 196 33.47 -17.55 34.08
C ASP A 196 34.28 -17.80 32.79
N HIS A 197 34.90 -18.98 32.65
CA HIS A 197 35.59 -19.37 31.41
C HIS A 197 34.62 -19.45 30.21
N ALA A 198 33.38 -19.88 30.41
CA ALA A 198 32.37 -19.91 29.37
C ALA A 198 31.94 -18.50 28.94
N MET A 199 31.83 -17.55 29.87
CA MET A 199 31.55 -16.15 29.56
C MET A 199 32.70 -15.51 28.77
N VAL A 200 33.95 -15.78 29.13
CA VAL A 200 35.12 -15.30 28.38
C VAL A 200 35.16 -15.90 26.97
N ALA A 201 34.93 -17.21 26.85
CA ALA A 201 34.84 -17.88 25.55
C ALA A 201 33.70 -17.33 24.69
N PHE A 202 32.57 -16.95 25.31
CA PHE A 202 31.47 -16.31 24.60
C PHE A 202 31.84 -14.91 24.10
N LEU A 203 32.46 -14.07 24.95
CA LEU A 203 32.95 -12.75 24.55
C LEU A 203 33.94 -12.82 23.39
N ASP A 204 34.78 -13.85 23.39
CA ASP A 204 35.70 -14.12 22.30
C ASP A 204 34.99 -14.42 20.96
N CYS A 205 33.89 -15.17 20.99
CA CYS A 205 33.03 -15.35 19.82
C CYS A 205 32.37 -14.03 19.37
N VAL A 206 31.93 -13.18 20.30
CA VAL A 206 31.34 -11.87 19.95
C VAL A 206 32.38 -10.95 19.33
N GLN A 207 33.63 -10.99 19.81
CA GLN A 207 34.75 -10.25 19.22
C GLN A 207 35.06 -10.71 17.79
N GLN A 208 35.12 -12.02 17.54
CA GLN A 208 35.27 -12.57 16.19
C GLN A 208 34.12 -12.14 15.27
N PHE A 209 32.87 -12.15 15.79
CA PHE A 209 31.72 -11.67 15.05
C PHE A 209 31.83 -10.18 14.69
N LYS A 210 32.27 -9.34 15.64
CA LYS A 210 32.50 -7.92 15.42
C LYS A 210 33.49 -7.67 14.27
N GLU A 211 34.64 -8.33 14.31
CA GLU A 211 35.69 -8.16 13.30
C GLU A 211 35.21 -8.53 11.89
N GLU A 212 34.36 -9.54 11.78
CA GLU A 212 33.79 -9.97 10.49
C GLU A 212 32.72 -9.02 9.97
N VAL A 213 31.92 -8.41 10.85
CA VAL A 213 30.97 -7.37 10.47
C VAL A 213 31.70 -6.09 10.04
N GLU A 214 32.74 -5.68 10.76
CA GLU A 214 33.55 -4.49 10.43
C GLU A 214 34.33 -4.64 9.10
N LYS A 215 34.70 -5.87 8.72
CA LYS A 215 35.27 -6.16 7.39
C LYS A 215 34.27 -5.96 6.25
N GLY A 216 32.98 -6.24 6.51
CA GLY A 216 31.92 -6.20 5.50
C GLY A 216 31.28 -4.82 5.31
N ASP A 217 31.24 -4.00 6.36
CA ASP A 217 30.57 -2.69 6.34
C ASP A 217 31.41 -1.64 7.09
N THR A 218 32.12 -0.79 6.33
CA THR A 218 33.11 0.16 6.86
C THR A 218 32.53 1.28 7.76
N GLY A 219 31.20 1.39 7.83
CA GLY A 219 30.49 2.37 8.68
C GLY A 219 29.90 1.79 9.96
N PHE A 220 29.87 0.46 10.13
CA PHE A 220 29.25 -0.18 11.29
C PHE A 220 30.30 -0.54 12.33
N CYS A 221 30.27 0.14 13.48
CA CYS A 221 31.09 -0.18 14.64
C CYS A 221 30.19 -0.48 15.83
N LEU A 222 30.42 -1.60 16.51
CA LEU A 222 29.71 -1.89 17.76
C LEU A 222 30.06 -0.83 18.81
N PRO A 223 29.07 -0.27 19.54
CA PRO A 223 29.26 0.88 20.42
C PRO A 223 30.16 0.58 21.64
N TYR A 224 30.33 -0.70 22.00
CA TYR A 224 31.13 -1.13 23.14
C TYR A 224 32.40 -1.85 22.68
N ARG A 225 33.54 -1.43 23.26
CA ARG A 225 34.81 -2.15 23.10
C ARG A 225 34.82 -3.38 24.00
N MET A 226 35.15 -4.52 23.43
CA MET A 226 35.33 -5.78 24.16
C MET A 226 36.82 -6.02 24.33
N ASP A 227 37.24 -6.32 25.56
CA ASP A 227 38.63 -6.61 25.90
C ASP A 227 38.68 -8.02 26.45
N VAL A 228 39.13 -8.96 25.62
CA VAL A 228 39.12 -10.41 25.93
C VAL A 228 40.17 -10.74 27.01
N GLU A 229 41.16 -9.87 27.24
CA GLU A 229 42.24 -10.09 28.22
C GLU A 229 41.86 -9.70 29.66
N LYS A 230 40.73 -9.02 29.87
CA LYS A 230 40.27 -8.56 31.20
C LYS A 230 39.15 -9.43 31.81
N GLY A 231 38.79 -10.52 31.14
CA GLY A 231 37.75 -11.48 31.56
C GLY A 231 38.29 -12.63 32.39
#